data_AF-A0AAW7YX93-F1
#
_entry.id   AF-A0AAW7YX93-F1
#
_cell.length_a   1.000
_cell.length_b   1.000
_cell.length_c   1.000
_cell.angle_alpha   90.00
_cell.angle_beta   90.00
_cell.angle_gamma   90.00
#
_symmetry.space_group_name_H-M   'P 1'
#
loop_
_entity.id
_entity.type
_entity.pdbx_description
1 polymer ?
#
loop_
_entity_poly.entity_id
_entity_poly.type
_entity_poly.pdbx_seq_one_letter_code
_entity_poly.pdbx_strand_id
1 'polypeptide(L)'
;MQFDGYTIVRQLHASSRSHVYLALDEQSGQQVILKAPSIDLRDDPEYLERFLTEEWIARRINSAYVLKANLDPRERNYLYT
;
A
#
# COMPACT_ATOMS: atom_id res chain seq x y z
N MET A 1 3.02 -13.17 8.24
CA MET A 1 4.12 -12.18 8.36
C MET A 1 3.55 -10.92 8.98
N GLN A 2 4.24 -10.35 9.96
CA GLN A 2 3.83 -9.15 10.69
C GLN A 2 4.83 -8.01 10.44
N PHE A 3 4.34 -6.80 10.16
CA PHE A 3 5.15 -5.58 10.04
C PHE A 3 4.26 -4.35 10.27
N ASP A 4 4.80 -3.28 10.86
CA ASP A 4 4.11 -1.99 11.08
C ASP A 4 2.67 -2.10 11.66
N GLY A 5 2.40 -3.13 12.48
CA GLY A 5 1.07 -3.39 13.06
C GLY A 5 0.07 -4.06 12.11
N TYR A 6 0.54 -4.60 10.98
CA TYR A 6 -0.24 -5.34 10.00
C TYR A 6 0.16 -6.81 9.96
N THR A 7 -0.83 -7.70 9.92
CA THR A 7 -0.64 -9.11 9.59
C THR A 7 -1.07 -9.38 8.15
N ILE A 8 -0.15 -9.82 7.29
CA ILE A 8 -0.49 -10.27 5.93
C ILE A 8 -1.34 -11.53 6.01
N VAL A 9 -2.54 -11.47 5.43
CA VAL A 9 -3.47 -12.61 5.32
C VAL A 9 -3.16 -13.41 4.07
N ARG A 10 -3.11 -12.75 2.91
CA ARG A 10 -2.80 -13.38 1.61
C ARG A 10 -2.44 -12.35 0.54
N GLN A 11 -1.71 -12.80 -0.47
CA GLN A 11 -1.56 -12.04 -1.72
C GLN A 11 -2.88 -12.06 -2.51
N LEU A 12 -3.28 -10.90 -3.03
CA LEU A 12 -4.42 -10.75 -3.93
C LEU A 12 -3.99 -10.62 -5.38
N HIS A 13 -2.89 -9.91 -5.63
CA HIS A 13 -2.37 -9.71 -6.97
C HIS A 13 -0.86 -9.49 -6.96
N ALA A 14 -0.19 -9.94 -8.02
CA ALA A 14 1.22 -9.69 -8.27
C ALA A 14 1.38 -9.30 -9.74
N SER A 15 2.06 -8.19 -9.98
CA SER A 15 2.37 -7.71 -11.32
C SER A 15 3.78 -7.15 -11.34
N SER A 16 4.31 -6.92 -12.54
CA SER A 16 5.59 -6.23 -12.73
C SER A 16 5.64 -4.83 -12.10
N ARG A 17 4.48 -4.23 -11.79
CA ARG A 17 4.36 -2.87 -11.26
C ARG A 17 4.01 -2.79 -9.78
N SER A 18 3.59 -3.87 -9.14
CA SER A 18 3.27 -3.89 -7.70
C SER A 18 2.79 -5.26 -7.23
N HIS A 19 2.92 -5.50 -5.93
CA HIS A 19 2.27 -6.58 -5.21
C HIS A 19 1.14 -6.02 -4.32
N VAL A 20 -0.02 -6.67 -4.34
CA VAL A 20 -1.21 -6.26 -3.56
C VAL A 20 -1.58 -7.38 -2.60
N TYR A 21 -1.74 -7.03 -1.33
CA TYR A 21 -2.01 -7.95 -0.24
C TYR A 21 -3.30 -7.56 0.49
N LEU A 22 -4.02 -8.57 0.96
CA LEU A 22 -4.99 -8.42 2.02
C LEU A 22 -4.25 -8.54 3.36
N ALA A 23 -4.43 -7.56 4.24
CA ALA A 23 -3.85 -7.57 5.57
C ALA A 23 -4.92 -7.27 6.63
N LEU A 24 -4.64 -7.68 7.86
CA LEU A 24 -5.38 -7.30 9.05
C LEU A 24 -4.60 -6.19 9.76
N ASP A 25 -5.24 -5.06 10.01
CA ASP A 25 -4.74 -4.05 10.94
C ASP A 25 -4.96 -4.53 12.38
N GLU A 26 -3.88 -4.74 13.13
CA GLU A 26 -3.94 -5.30 14.48
C GLU A 26 -4.54 -4.35 15.51
N GLN A 27 -4.51 -3.03 15.27
CA GLN A 27 -5.11 -2.06 16.20
C GLN A 27 -6.62 -1.95 16.04
N SER A 28 -7.10 -1.88 14.80
CA SER A 28 -8.53 -1.68 14.51
C SER A 28 -9.30 -2.99 14.30
N GLY A 29 -8.58 -4.10 14.04
CA GLY A 29 -9.17 -5.37 13.61
C GLY A 29 -9.76 -5.32 12.20
N GLN A 30 -9.52 -4.25 11.42
CA GLN A 30 -10.07 -4.11 10.09
C GLN A 30 -9.18 -4.78 9.04
N GLN A 31 -9.83 -5.30 7.99
CA GLN A 31 -9.13 -5.73 6.80
C GLN A 31 -8.78 -4.52 5.93
N VAL A 32 -7.52 -4.47 5.50
CA VAL A 32 -6.99 -3.42 4.63
C VAL A 32 -6.33 -4.02 3.41
N ILE A 33 -6.22 -3.21 2.36
CA ILE A 33 -5.42 -3.52 1.19
C ILE A 33 -4.09 -2.80 1.32
N LEU A 34 -3.00 -3.54 1.19
CA LEU A 34 -1.64 -2.98 1.16
C LEU A 34 -1.06 -3.23 -0.22
N LYS A 35 -0.58 -2.16 -0.85
CA LYS A 35 0.16 -2.23 -2.11
C LYS A 35 1.63 -1.97 -1.80
N ALA A 36 2.50 -2.84 -2.30
CA ALA A 36 3.95 -2.71 -2.22
C ALA A 36 4.54 -2.57 -3.64
N PRO A 37 5.67 -1.88 -3.80
CA PRO A 37 6.36 -1.83 -5.08
C PRO A 37 6.78 -3.23 -5.55
N SER A 38 6.97 -3.38 -6.86
CA SER A 38 7.54 -4.60 -7.42
C SER A 38 8.99 -4.74 -6.97
N ILE A 39 9.39 -5.98 -6.66
CA ILE A 39 10.77 -6.29 -6.27
C ILE A 39 11.71 -5.99 -7.45
N ASP A 40 11.25 -6.24 -8.68
CA ASP A 40 12.05 -6.07 -9.90
C ASP A 40 12.40 -4.60 -10.18
N LEU A 41 11.61 -3.66 -9.67
CA LEU A 41 11.77 -2.21 -9.90
C LEU A 41 12.14 -1.44 -8.64
N ARG A 42 12.47 -2.13 -7.54
CA ARG A 42 12.73 -1.48 -6.24
C ARG A 42 13.95 -0.54 -6.26
N ASP A 43 14.87 -0.76 -7.20
CA ASP A 43 16.11 0.00 -7.34
C ASP A 43 15.99 1.12 -8.39
N ASP A 44 14.79 1.31 -8.99
CA ASP A 44 14.47 2.39 -9.93
C ASP A 44 13.81 3.56 -9.19
N PRO A 45 14.53 4.69 -8.97
CA PRO A 45 14.00 5.82 -8.22
C PRO A 45 12.77 6.48 -8.88
N GLU A 46 12.73 6.56 -10.21
CA GLU A 46 11.62 7.18 -10.93
C GLU A 46 10.34 6.34 -10.77
N TYR A 47 10.49 5.02 -10.80
CA TYR A 47 9.39 4.11 -10.48
C TYR A 47 8.89 4.28 -9.04
N LEU A 48 9.79 4.39 -8.06
CA LEU A 48 9.39 4.59 -6.66
C LEU A 48 8.70 5.94 -6.44
N GLU A 49 9.17 7.00 -7.09
CA GLU A 49 8.50 8.31 -7.07
C GLU A 49 7.10 8.23 -7.65
N ARG A 50 6.92 7.56 -8.80
CA ARG A 50 5.60 7.35 -9.41
C ARG A 50 4.68 6.55 -8.47
N PHE A 51 5.19 5.50 -7.85
CA PHE A 51 4.46 4.68 -6.89
C PHE A 51 3.95 5.51 -5.71
N LEU A 52 4.79 6.37 -5.12
CA LEU A 52 4.40 7.29 -4.04
C LEU A 52 3.43 8.38 -4.52
N THR A 53 3.63 8.88 -5.74
CA THR A 53 2.77 9.92 -6.33
C THR A 53 1.34 9.41 -6.53
N GLU A 54 1.15 8.13 -6.87
CA GLU A 54 -0.18 7.52 -6.97
C GLU A 54 -0.97 7.65 -5.66
N GLU A 55 -0.37 7.32 -4.50
CA GLU A 55 -1.01 7.46 -3.19
C GLU A 55 -1.30 8.94 -2.89
N TRP A 56 -0.34 9.83 -3.15
CA TRP A 56 -0.49 11.26 -2.93
C TRP A 56 -1.67 11.85 -3.72
N ILE A 57 -1.86 11.42 -4.97
CA ILE A 57 -3.01 11.81 -5.79
C ILE A 57 -4.30 11.21 -5.22
N ALA A 58 -4.32 9.91 -4.93
CA ALA A 58 -5.52 9.22 -4.43
C ALA A 58 -6.06 9.82 -3.13
N ARG A 59 -5.18 10.27 -2.22
CA ARG A 59 -5.56 10.95 -0.97
C ARG A 59 -6.30 12.29 -1.18
N ARG A 60 -6.21 12.89 -2.36
CA ARG A 60 -6.81 14.19 -2.70
C ARG A 60 -8.11 14.07 -3.48
N ILE A 61 -8.46 12.88 -3.94
CA ILE A 61 -9.68 12.65 -4.69
C ILE A 61 -10.81 12.29 -3.72
N ASN A 62 -11.87 13.09 -3.69
CA ASN A 62 -13.09 12.79 -2.94
C ASN A 62 -14.23 12.50 -3.91
N SER A 63 -14.37 11.23 -4.29
CA SER A 63 -15.40 10.75 -5.21
C SER A 63 -15.89 9.37 -4.79
N ALA A 64 -17.19 9.11 -4.93
CA ALA A 64 -17.76 7.78 -4.69
C ALA A 64 -17.27 6.72 -5.70
N TYR A 65 -16.69 7.15 -6.82
CA TYR A 65 -16.20 6.29 -7.90
C TYR A 65 -14.70 6.02 -7.83
N VAL A 66 -14.00 6.55 -6.82
CA VAL A 66 -12.55 6.39 -6.65
C VAL A 66 -12.27 5.85 -5.26
N LEU A 67 -11.45 4.80 -5.19
CA LEU A 67 -11.00 4.22 -3.92
C LEU A 67 -10.25 5.26 -3.09
N LYS A 68 -10.63 5.40 -1.82
CA LYS A 68 -9.91 6.26 -0.89
C LYS A 68 -8.62 5.59 -0.44
N ALA A 69 -7.51 6.32 -0.53
CA ALA A 69 -6.29 5.96 0.17
C ALA A 69 -6.43 6.35 1.66
N ASN A 70 -6.13 5.41 2.56
CA ASN A 70 -6.22 5.66 4.00
C ASN A 70 -5.08 6.57 4.47
N LEU A 71 -5.42 7.47 5.38
CA LEU A 71 -4.46 8.27 6.13
C LEU A 71 -4.12 7.49 7.41
N ASP A 72 -3.13 6.61 7.31
CA ASP A 72 -2.57 5.99 8.51
C ASP A 72 -1.49 6.92 9.09
N PRO A 73 -1.69 7.48 10.31
CA PRO A 73 -0.71 8.37 10.94
C PRO A 73 0.51 7.62 11.51
N ARG A 74 0.54 6.28 11.44
CA ARG A 74 1.65 5.48 11.96
C ARG A 74 2.94 5.72 11.17
N GLU A 75 4.05 5.70 11.89
CA GLU A 75 5.38 5.67 11.29
C GLU A 75 5.56 4.38 10.50
N ARG A 76 5.98 4.50 9.23
CA ARG A 76 6.19 3.37 8.33
C ARG A 76 7.68 3.05 8.27
N ASN A 77 8.05 1.80 8.57
CA ASN A 77 9.43 1.32 8.43
C ASN A 77 9.72 0.81 7.01
N TYR A 78 8.67 0.58 6.22
CA TYR A 78 8.75 0.02 4.87
C TYR A 78 7.95 0.85 3.88
N LEU A 79 8.25 0.68 2.58
CA LEU A 79 7.51 1.34 1.51
C LEU A 79 6.28 0.53 1.10
N TYR A 80 5.10 1.08 1.40
CA TYR A 80 3.80 0.57 0.99
C TYR A 80 2.76 1.71 0.99
N THR A 81 1.64 1.50 0.30
CA THR A 81 0.50 2.42 0.19
C THR A 81 -0.81 1.71 0.43
#